data_AF-A0A1Y5T6U3-F1
#
_entry.id   AF-A0A1Y5T6U3-F1
#
_cell.length_a   1.000
_cell.length_b   1.000
_cell.length_c   1.000
_cell.angle_alpha   90.00
_cell.angle_beta   90.00
_cell.angle_gamma   90.00
#
_symmetry.space_group_name_H-M   'P 1'
#
loop_
_entity.id
_entity.type
_entity.pdbx_description
1 polymer ?
#
loop_
_entity_poly.entity_id
_entity_poly.type
_entity_poly.pdbx_seq_one_letter_code
_entity_poly.pdbx_strand_id
1 'polypeptide(L)'
;MLALRLVLALTLATVVAAEIWAVGTRPLEVTPIAPPRAVAAADAGPDTAASAGRPIDLPILDRNHVLARPLFTETRRAWQPPPEPAPVVLPLIANAAPIQEPAPPAPRLVGIGVASGRERALLGDPGGYETVWVSEGETAWAWVVREIDGNSVTVENAENVVPLNLYPDSAGG
;
A
#
# COMPACT_ATOMS: atom_id res chain seq x y z
N MET A 1 51.23 5.00 -38.54
CA MET A 1 49.82 4.86 -38.10
C MET A 1 49.65 4.13 -36.76
N LEU A 2 50.47 3.11 -36.43
CA LEU A 2 50.40 2.39 -35.15
C LEU A 2 50.64 3.29 -33.91
N ALA A 3 51.68 4.13 -33.94
CA ALA A 3 52.02 5.03 -32.84
C ALA A 3 50.89 6.03 -32.49
N LEU A 4 50.21 6.58 -33.49
CA LEU A 4 49.08 7.49 -33.30
C LEU A 4 47.90 6.81 -32.59
N ARG A 5 47.60 5.55 -32.95
CA ARG A 5 46.54 4.77 -32.31
C ARG A 5 46.87 4.43 -30.87
N LEU A 6 48.15 4.16 -30.57
CA LEU A 6 48.64 3.85 -29.23
C LEU A 6 48.55 5.08 -28.31
N VAL A 7 48.94 6.25 -28.81
CA VAL A 7 48.79 7.52 -28.08
C VAL A 7 47.31 7.83 -27.83
N LEU A 8 46.46 7.70 -28.84
CA LEU A 8 45.02 7.94 -28.70
C LEU A 8 44.38 6.99 -27.67
N ALA A 9 44.69 5.70 -27.73
CA ALA A 9 44.19 4.71 -26.78
C ALA A 9 44.64 5.00 -25.35
N LEU A 10 45.89 5.43 -25.16
CA LEU A 10 46.43 5.80 -23.85
C LEU A 10 45.74 7.06 -23.29
N THR A 11 45.51 8.06 -24.14
CA THR A 11 44.77 9.27 -23.74
C THR A 11 43.32 8.96 -23.37
N LEU A 12 42.66 8.06 -24.11
CA LEU A 12 41.29 7.67 -23.80
C LEU A 12 41.22 6.88 -22.49
N ALA A 13 42.13 5.93 -22.29
CA ALA A 13 42.17 5.12 -21.08
C ALA A 13 42.43 5.96 -19.81
N THR A 14 43.30 6.98 -19.91
CA THR A 14 43.58 7.90 -18.80
C THR A 14 42.39 8.78 -18.45
N VAL A 15 41.66 9.30 -19.44
CA VAL A 15 40.43 10.07 -19.20
C VAL A 15 39.34 9.20 -18.55
N VAL A 16 39.13 7.98 -19.05
CA VAL A 16 38.13 7.06 -18.49
C VAL A 16 38.48 6.67 -17.05
N ALA A 17 39.75 6.38 -16.77
CA ALA A 17 40.18 6.05 -15.41
C ALA A 17 40.00 7.22 -14.43
N ALA A 18 40.27 8.45 -14.88
CA ALA A 18 40.08 9.66 -14.08
C ALA A 18 38.59 9.90 -13.73
N GLU A 19 37.69 9.72 -14.69
CA GLU A 19 36.24 9.84 -14.47
C GLU A 19 35.72 8.78 -13.49
N ILE A 20 36.13 7.52 -13.66
CA ILE A 20 35.73 6.43 -12.75
C ILE A 20 36.19 6.73 -11.31
N TRP A 21 37.44 7.20 -11.15
CA TRP A 21 37.97 7.56 -9.85
C TRP A 21 37.25 8.77 -9.24
N ALA A 22 36.97 9.79 -10.05
CA ALA A 22 36.24 10.99 -9.62
C ALA A 22 34.80 10.67 -9.20
N VAL A 23 34.13 9.70 -9.83
CA VAL A 23 32.79 9.25 -9.42
C VAL A 23 32.85 8.41 -8.14
N GLY A 24 33.81 7.49 -8.05
CA GLY A 24 33.94 6.60 -6.89
C GLY A 24 34.35 7.30 -5.59
N THR A 25 34.95 8.49 -5.67
CA THR A 25 35.39 9.27 -4.50
C THR A 25 34.42 10.38 -4.09
N ARG A 26 33.35 10.63 -4.87
CA ARG A 26 32.33 11.62 -4.50
C ARG A 26 31.53 11.11 -3.30
N PRO A 27 31.40 11.89 -2.21
CA PRO A 27 30.50 11.53 -1.13
C PRO A 27 29.07 11.50 -1.66
N LEU A 28 28.33 10.43 -1.35
CA LEU A 28 26.90 10.36 -1.61
C LEU A 28 26.22 11.48 -0.82
N GLU A 29 25.42 12.29 -1.50
CA GLU A 29 24.60 13.30 -0.84
C GLU A 29 23.44 12.60 -0.13
N VAL A 30 23.60 12.39 1.18
CA VAL A 30 22.60 11.74 2.05
C VAL A 30 21.88 12.78 2.91
N THR A 31 21.82 14.03 2.46
CA THR A 31 21.06 15.07 3.16
C THR A 31 19.59 14.62 3.24
N PRO A 32 19.01 14.54 4.44
CA PRO A 32 17.62 14.17 4.60
C PRO A 32 16.74 15.12 3.80
N ILE A 33 15.94 14.57 2.88
CA ILE A 33 14.88 15.33 2.23
C ILE A 33 13.87 15.66 3.33
N ALA A 34 13.66 16.95 3.58
CA ALA A 34 12.72 17.40 4.59
C ALA A 34 11.34 16.79 4.28
N PRO A 35 10.67 16.17 5.26
CA PRO A 35 9.31 15.69 5.04
C PRO A 35 8.44 16.89 4.66
N PRO A 36 7.46 16.71 3.74
CA PRO A 36 6.59 17.80 3.27
C PRO A 36 5.83 18.55 4.39
N ARG A 37 5.87 18.04 5.61
CA ARG A 37 5.28 18.64 6.82
C ARG A 37 6.10 19.80 7.41
N ALA A 38 7.39 19.94 7.10
CA ALA A 38 8.23 20.98 7.70
C ALA A 38 7.82 22.40 7.25
N VAL A 39 7.22 22.54 6.07
CA VAL A 39 6.69 23.81 5.57
C VAL A 39 5.33 24.17 6.18
N ALA A 40 4.59 23.18 6.68
CA ALA A 40 3.28 23.37 7.32
C ALA A 40 3.37 23.69 8.82
N ALA A 41 4.55 23.57 9.43
CA ALA A 41 4.75 23.83 10.86
C ALA A 41 4.81 25.33 11.22
N ALA A 42 4.89 26.23 10.22
CA ALA A 42 4.89 27.67 10.47
C ALA A 42 3.50 28.24 10.78
N ASP A 43 2.43 27.57 10.36
CA ASP A 43 1.02 28.00 10.55
C ASP A 43 0.21 27.12 11.51
N ALA A 44 0.83 26.09 12.10
CA ALA A 44 0.17 25.28 13.11
C ALA A 44 0.17 26.04 14.44
N GLY A 45 -0.97 26.66 14.76
CA GLY A 45 -1.25 27.18 16.10
C GLY A 45 -0.98 26.14 17.21
N PRO A 46 -0.82 26.59 18.47
CA PRO A 46 -0.18 25.82 19.56
C PRO A 46 -0.83 24.48 19.94
N ASP A 47 -1.95 24.10 19.35
CA ASP A 47 -2.80 23.00 19.84
C ASP A 47 -2.71 21.69 19.01
N THR A 48 -1.83 21.58 18.01
CA THR A 48 -1.69 20.34 17.21
C THR A 48 -0.28 19.77 17.14
N ALA A 49 0.51 19.95 18.22
CA ALA A 49 1.61 19.04 18.49
C ALA A 49 1.03 17.70 18.96
N ALA A 50 0.92 16.74 18.04
CA ALA A 50 0.85 15.33 18.42
C ALA A 50 1.95 15.10 19.48
N SER A 51 1.54 14.71 20.68
CA SER A 51 2.40 14.55 21.86
C SER A 51 3.35 13.36 21.69
N ALA A 52 4.30 13.47 20.76
CA ALA A 52 5.43 12.56 20.56
C ALA A 52 6.57 12.87 21.55
N GLY A 53 6.23 13.12 22.81
CA GLY A 53 7.21 13.59 23.80
C GLY A 53 6.72 13.62 25.24
N ARG A 54 5.59 13.00 25.58
CA ARG A 54 5.28 12.77 26.99
C ARG A 54 6.07 11.53 27.42
N PRO A 55 7.09 11.63 28.29
CA PRO A 55 7.63 10.45 28.93
C PRO A 55 6.45 9.77 29.63
N ILE A 56 6.13 8.56 29.21
CA ILE A 56 5.20 7.72 29.98
C ILE A 56 5.95 7.48 31.28
N ASP A 57 5.46 8.10 32.36
CA ASP A 57 5.94 7.87 33.72
C ASP A 57 5.48 6.47 34.12
N LEU A 58 6.18 5.48 33.57
CA LEU A 58 6.10 4.11 34.03
C LEU A 58 6.87 4.11 35.35
N PRO A 59 6.20 3.94 36.52
CA PRO A 59 6.94 3.73 37.76
C PRO A 59 7.89 2.57 37.48
N ILE A 60 9.19 2.77 37.74
CA ILE A 60 10.24 1.79 37.47
C ILE A 60 9.68 0.42 37.84
N LEU A 61 9.29 -0.35 36.82
CA LEU A 61 8.69 -1.65 37.01
C LEU A 61 9.82 -2.49 37.55
N ASP A 62 9.87 -2.62 38.88
CA ASP A 62 10.79 -3.51 39.55
C ASP A 62 10.66 -4.86 38.83
N ARG A 63 11.77 -5.37 38.32
CA ARG A 63 11.80 -6.63 37.57
C ARG A 63 11.08 -7.74 38.35
N ASN A 64 11.14 -7.67 39.69
CA ASN A 64 10.43 -8.58 40.58
C ASN A 64 8.90 -8.49 40.45
N HIS A 65 8.32 -7.31 40.22
CA HIS A 65 6.88 -7.14 40.01
C HIS A 65 6.41 -7.77 38.71
N VAL A 66 7.22 -7.71 37.64
CA VAL A 66 6.89 -8.32 36.34
C VAL A 66 7.00 -9.85 36.42
N LEU A 67 7.97 -10.37 37.18
CA LEU A 67 8.15 -11.81 37.40
C LEU A 67 7.11 -12.41 38.37
N ALA A 68 6.61 -11.62 39.32
CA ALA A 68 5.60 -12.08 40.28
C ALA A 68 4.20 -12.24 39.66
N ARG A 69 3.93 -11.57 38.53
CA ARG A 69 2.64 -11.60 37.84
C ARG A 69 2.84 -11.65 36.32
N PRO A 70 3.35 -12.78 35.78
CA PRO A 70 3.51 -12.90 34.35
C PRO A 70 2.13 -12.78 33.67
N LEU A 71 2.02 -11.90 32.68
CA LEU A 71 0.80 -11.74 31.85
C LEU A 71 0.46 -13.02 31.06
N PHE A 72 1.42 -13.93 30.92
CA PHE A 72 1.29 -15.19 30.23
C PHE A 72 1.74 -16.33 31.15
N THR A 73 0.84 -17.25 31.47
CA THR A 73 1.22 -18.54 32.06
C THR A 73 1.67 -19.49 30.94
N GLU A 74 2.62 -20.37 31.22
CA GLU A 74 3.19 -21.33 30.25
C GLU A 74 2.17 -22.38 29.74
N THR A 75 0.95 -22.36 30.26
CA THR A 75 -0.13 -23.27 29.87
C THR A 75 -0.74 -22.85 28.52
N ARG A 76 -0.04 -23.14 27.42
CA ARG A 76 -0.69 -23.29 26.12
C ARG A 76 -1.48 -24.61 26.13
N ARG A 77 -2.77 -24.56 25.78
CA ARG A 77 -3.54 -25.79 25.51
C ARG A 77 -2.96 -26.46 24.27
N ALA A 78 -2.74 -27.77 24.32
CA ALA A 78 -2.37 -28.54 23.14
C ALA A 78 -3.46 -28.36 22.07
N TRP A 79 -3.05 -28.11 20.84
CA TRP A 79 -3.98 -28.03 19.70
C TRP A 79 -4.69 -29.36 19.53
N GLN A 80 -6.02 -29.33 19.38
CA GLN A 80 -6.83 -30.48 19.02
C GLN A 80 -7.39 -30.26 17.61
N PRO A 81 -7.26 -31.22 16.69
CA PRO A 81 -7.90 -31.12 15.39
C PRO A 81 -9.42 -31.06 15.55
N PRO A 82 -10.11 -30.23 14.76
CA PRO A 82 -11.57 -30.28 14.70
C PRO A 82 -12.03 -31.66 14.22
N PRO A 83 -13.21 -32.14 14.67
CA PRO A 83 -13.77 -33.41 14.19
C PRO A 83 -13.98 -33.36 12.67
N GLU A 84 -13.72 -34.49 12.00
CA GLU A 84 -13.89 -34.61 10.56
C GLU A 84 -15.37 -34.44 10.19
N PRO A 85 -15.71 -33.59 9.20
CA PRO A 85 -17.09 -33.42 8.78
C PRO A 85 -17.63 -34.73 8.18
N ALA A 86 -18.84 -35.12 8.60
CA ALA A 86 -19.52 -36.26 8.01
C ALA A 86 -19.74 -36.04 6.50
N PRO A 87 -19.67 -37.10 5.67
CA PRO A 87 -19.90 -36.98 4.25
C PRO A 87 -21.33 -36.50 3.98
N VAL A 88 -21.44 -35.30 3.41
CA VAL A 88 -22.71 -34.75 2.95
C VAL A 88 -23.06 -35.42 1.62
N VAL A 89 -24.16 -36.17 1.60
CA VAL A 89 -24.75 -36.66 0.35
C VAL A 89 -25.49 -35.48 -0.28
N LEU A 90 -24.90 -34.88 -1.30
CA LEU A 90 -25.52 -33.80 -2.07
C LEU A 90 -26.62 -34.40 -2.98
N PRO A 91 -27.87 -33.91 -2.91
CA PRO A 91 -28.88 -34.28 -3.90
C PRO A 91 -28.44 -33.77 -5.28
N LEU A 92 -28.58 -34.63 -6.29
CA LEU A 92 -28.32 -34.30 -7.69
C LEU A 92 -29.29 -33.21 -8.15
N ILE A 93 -28.80 -31.97 -8.27
CA ILE A 93 -29.59 -30.83 -8.72
C ILE A 93 -29.83 -30.99 -10.22
N ALA A 94 -31.09 -31.22 -10.61
CA ALA A 94 -31.53 -31.16 -11.99
C ALA A 94 -31.35 -29.74 -12.53
N ASN A 95 -30.82 -29.65 -13.76
CA ASN A 95 -30.55 -28.43 -14.54
C ASN A 95 -31.43 -27.23 -14.14
N ALA A 96 -30.84 -26.31 -13.37
CA ALA A 96 -31.44 -25.02 -13.12
C ALA A 96 -31.38 -24.20 -14.43
N ALA A 97 -32.47 -23.49 -14.74
CA ALA A 97 -32.46 -22.42 -15.72
C ALA A 97 -31.30 -21.45 -15.43
N PRO A 98 -30.72 -20.75 -16.43
CA PRO A 98 -29.63 -19.82 -16.18
C PRO A 98 -30.11 -18.78 -15.18
N ILE A 99 -29.59 -18.89 -13.96
CA ILE A 99 -29.76 -17.90 -12.91
C ILE A 99 -29.07 -16.66 -13.47
N GLN A 100 -29.80 -15.57 -13.64
CA GLN A 100 -29.17 -14.27 -13.86
C GLN A 100 -28.31 -14.01 -12.62
N GLU A 101 -27.00 -14.17 -12.76
CA GLU A 101 -26.08 -13.86 -11.67
C GLU A 101 -26.27 -12.38 -11.33
N PRO A 102 -26.48 -12.04 -10.03
CA PRO A 102 -26.58 -10.65 -9.63
C PRO A 102 -25.29 -9.93 -10.04
N ALA A 103 -25.43 -8.69 -10.52
CA ALA A 103 -24.30 -7.86 -10.91
C ALA A 103 -23.22 -7.88 -9.80
N PRO A 104 -21.93 -8.01 -10.16
CA PRO A 104 -20.87 -8.10 -9.17
C PRO A 104 -20.88 -6.82 -8.31
N PRO A 105 -20.71 -6.94 -6.99
CA PRO A 105 -20.71 -5.77 -6.13
C PRO A 105 -19.64 -4.76 -6.56
N ALA A 106 -19.95 -3.48 -6.44
CA ALA A 106 -19.02 -2.41 -6.79
C ALA A 106 -17.79 -2.45 -5.87
N PRO A 107 -16.57 -2.25 -6.40
CA PRO A 107 -15.36 -2.19 -5.59
C PRO A 107 -15.38 -0.95 -4.70
N ARG A 108 -14.58 -0.97 -3.64
CA ARG A 108 -14.42 0.18 -2.75
C ARG A 108 -13.25 1.04 -3.22
N LEU A 109 -13.43 2.36 -3.29
CA LEU A 109 -12.30 3.27 -3.48
C LEU A 109 -11.50 3.39 -2.16
N VAL A 110 -10.22 3.02 -2.19
CA VAL A 110 -9.33 3.03 -1.01
C VAL A 110 -8.40 4.23 -1.04
N GLY A 111 -7.97 4.67 -2.22
CA GLY A 111 -7.02 5.75 -2.39
C GLY A 111 -6.98 6.28 -3.80
N ILE A 112 -6.51 7.50 -3.97
CA ILE A 112 -6.17 8.10 -5.25
C ILE A 112 -4.72 8.59 -5.16
N GLY A 113 -3.94 8.36 -6.21
CA GLY A 113 -2.53 8.70 -6.25
C GLY A 113 -2.15 9.25 -7.62
N VAL A 114 -1.15 10.12 -7.64
CA VAL A 114 -0.58 10.66 -8.88
C VAL A 114 0.81 10.10 -9.05
N ALA A 115 1.05 9.40 -10.16
CA ALA A 115 2.37 8.87 -10.52
C ALA A 115 2.75 9.39 -11.91
N SER A 116 3.89 10.08 -12.01
CA SER A 116 4.41 10.62 -13.28
C SER A 116 3.40 11.53 -14.02
N GLY A 117 2.59 12.28 -13.27
CA GLY A 117 1.56 13.18 -13.84
C GLY A 117 0.30 12.47 -14.33
N ARG A 118 0.11 11.18 -13.99
CA ARG A 118 -1.11 10.42 -14.29
C ARG A 118 -1.80 10.00 -13.01
N GLU A 119 -3.11 10.16 -12.97
CA GLU A 119 -3.94 9.75 -11.85
C GLU A 119 -4.16 8.23 -11.89
N ARG A 120 -4.14 7.61 -10.71
CA ARG A 120 -4.44 6.21 -10.50
C ARG A 120 -5.32 6.08 -9.27
N ALA A 121 -6.20 5.10 -9.30
CA ALA A 121 -7.08 4.75 -8.20
C ALA A 121 -6.64 3.43 -7.59
N LEU A 122 -6.62 3.36 -6.26
CA LEU A 122 -6.48 2.13 -5.52
C LEU A 122 -7.88 1.62 -5.21
N LEU A 123 -8.30 0.58 -5.94
CA LEU A 123 -9.57 -0.08 -5.71
C LEU A 123 -9.35 -1.29 -4.80
N GLY A 124 -10.25 -1.47 -3.84
CA GLY A 124 -10.35 -2.65 -3.00
C GLY A 124 -11.49 -3.53 -3.46
N ASP A 125 -11.32 -4.85 -3.36
CA ASP A 125 -12.42 -5.76 -3.59
C ASP A 125 -13.56 -5.48 -2.59
N PRO A 126 -14.81 -5.85 -2.93
CA PRO A 126 -15.94 -5.67 -2.03
C PRO A 126 -15.77 -6.37 -0.67
N GLY A 127 -14.94 -7.42 -0.60
CA GLY A 127 -14.61 -8.15 0.62
C GLY A 127 -13.51 -7.50 1.47
N GLY A 128 -12.73 -6.57 0.92
CA GLY A 128 -11.64 -5.86 1.59
C GLY A 128 -10.34 -6.65 1.80
N TYR A 129 -10.17 -7.78 1.11
CA TYR A 129 -8.99 -8.65 1.20
C TYR A 129 -7.90 -8.31 0.19
N GLU A 130 -8.26 -7.68 -0.94
CA GLU A 130 -7.33 -7.39 -2.03
C GLU A 130 -7.49 -5.95 -2.51
N THR A 131 -6.37 -5.33 -2.89
CA THR A 131 -6.36 -3.98 -3.45
C THR A 131 -5.47 -3.91 -4.68
N VAL A 132 -5.92 -3.21 -5.72
CA VAL A 132 -5.19 -3.05 -6.99
C VAL A 132 -5.17 -1.59 -7.43
N TRP A 133 -4.01 -1.15 -7.93
CA TRP A 133 -3.87 0.16 -8.58
C TRP A 133 -4.32 0.07 -10.03
N VAL A 134 -5.30 0.89 -10.38
CA VAL A 134 -5.87 0.98 -11.73
C VAL A 134 -5.81 2.41 -12.25
N SER A 135 -5.72 2.53 -13.57
CA SER A 135 -5.77 3.79 -14.32
C SER A 135 -7.08 3.87 -15.12
N GLU A 136 -7.39 5.03 -15.68
CA GLU A 136 -8.53 5.16 -16.58
C GLU A 136 -8.45 4.16 -17.75
N GLY A 137 -9.58 3.50 -18.04
CA GLY A 137 -9.70 2.44 -19.05
C GLY A 137 -9.28 1.05 -18.57
N GLU A 138 -8.67 0.91 -17.40
CA GLU A 138 -8.33 -0.40 -16.82
C GLU A 138 -9.53 -1.03 -16.11
N THR A 139 -9.52 -2.36 -16.02
CA THR A 139 -10.62 -3.16 -15.45
C THR A 139 -10.16 -3.86 -14.17
N ALA A 140 -10.99 -3.83 -13.13
CA ALA A 140 -10.83 -4.61 -11.91
C ALA A 140 -12.17 -5.22 -11.48
N TRP A 141 -12.20 -6.53 -11.17
CA TRP A 141 -13.41 -7.25 -10.75
C TRP A 141 -14.65 -7.01 -11.65
N ALA A 142 -14.45 -6.99 -12.97
CA ALA A 142 -15.47 -6.70 -13.99
C ALA A 142 -16.02 -5.27 -14.00
N TRP A 143 -15.35 -4.33 -13.33
CA TRP A 143 -15.62 -2.90 -13.37
C TRP A 143 -14.51 -2.16 -14.13
N VAL A 144 -14.88 -1.37 -15.13
CA VAL A 144 -13.99 -0.53 -15.93
C VAL A 144 -13.92 0.86 -15.30
N VAL A 145 -12.72 1.39 -15.08
CA VAL A 145 -12.53 2.76 -14.62
C VAL A 145 -12.77 3.71 -15.79
N ARG A 146 -13.75 4.62 -15.67
CA ARG A 146 -14.06 5.61 -16.71
C ARG A 146 -13.35 6.93 -16.48
N GLU A 147 -13.34 7.39 -15.25
CA GLU A 147 -12.81 8.69 -14.88
C GLU A 147 -12.25 8.62 -13.46
N ILE A 148 -11.09 9.21 -13.25
CA ILE A 148 -10.48 9.44 -11.95
C ILE A 148 -10.47 10.95 -11.73
N ASP A 149 -11.03 11.37 -10.60
CA ASP A 149 -10.97 12.74 -10.10
C ASP A 149 -10.27 12.73 -8.74
N GLY A 150 -9.89 13.89 -8.20
CA GLY A 150 -9.09 14.01 -6.98
C GLY A 150 -9.74 13.41 -5.72
N ASN A 151 -11.04 13.14 -5.72
CA ASN A 151 -11.75 12.55 -4.58
C ASN A 151 -12.77 11.46 -4.93
N SER A 152 -12.93 11.13 -6.22
CA SER A 152 -13.91 10.16 -6.67
C SER A 152 -13.44 9.43 -7.93
N VAL A 153 -13.96 8.22 -8.12
CA VAL A 153 -13.69 7.39 -9.29
C VAL A 153 -15.01 6.88 -9.84
N THR A 154 -15.25 7.10 -11.12
CA THR A 154 -16.44 6.55 -11.79
C THR A 154 -16.08 5.20 -12.40
N VAL A 155 -16.78 4.15 -11.96
CA VAL A 155 -16.63 2.80 -12.49
C VAL A 155 -17.88 2.36 -13.23
N GLU A 156 -17.70 1.55 -14.26
CA GLU A 156 -18.80 1.04 -15.08
C GLU A 156 -18.69 -0.47 -15.24
N ASN A 157 -19.81 -1.17 -15.09
CA ASN A 157 -19.99 -2.52 -15.59
C ASN A 157 -21.08 -2.55 -16.67
N ALA A 158 -21.37 -3.71 -17.24
CA ALA A 158 -22.31 -3.85 -18.35
C ALA A 158 -23.70 -3.22 -18.16
N GLU A 159 -24.14 -3.02 -16.91
CA GLU A 159 -25.47 -2.52 -16.58
C GLU A 159 -25.46 -1.24 -15.74
N ASN A 160 -24.36 -0.93 -15.04
CA ASN A 160 -24.33 0.10 -14.01
C ASN A 160 -23.12 1.00 -14.13
N VAL A 161 -23.34 2.30 -13.92
CA VAL A 161 -22.30 3.31 -13.69
C VAL A 161 -22.39 3.76 -12.25
N VAL A 162 -21.31 3.64 -11.50
CA VAL A 162 -21.27 3.93 -10.06
C VAL A 162 -20.13 4.90 -9.76
N PRO A 163 -20.43 6.08 -9.19
CA PRO A 163 -19.40 6.95 -8.61
C PRO A 163 -18.97 6.39 -7.25
N LEU A 164 -17.67 6.18 -7.09
CA LEU A 164 -17.05 5.76 -5.84
C LEU A 164 -16.35 6.95 -5.21
N ASN A 165 -16.75 7.33 -4.00
CA ASN A 165 -16.12 8.43 -3.27
C ASN A 165 -15.06 7.90 -2.31
N LEU A 166 -13.95 8.64 -2.21
CA LEU A 166 -12.87 8.29 -1.29
C LEU A 166 -13.31 8.46 0.17
N TYR A 167 -14.18 9.44 0.41
CA TYR A 167 -14.81 9.71 1.71
C TYR A 167 -16.33 9.65 1.53
N PRO A 168 -16.97 8.49 1.70
CA PRO A 168 -18.42 8.42 1.72
C PRO A 168 -18.96 9.19 2.93
N ASP A 169 -20.04 9.94 2.74
CA ASP A 169 -20.76 10.58 3.84
C ASP A 169 -21.18 9.48 4.83
N SER A 170 -20.70 9.57 6.06
CA SER A 170 -21.02 8.64 7.14
C SER A 170 -22.44 8.93 7.68
N ALA A 171 -23.44 8.81 6.82
CA ALA A 171 -24.85 8.85 7.20
C ALA A 171 -25.43 7.44 7.06
N GLY A 172 -25.28 6.63 8.12
CA GLY A 172 -25.85 5.28 8.19
C GLY A 172 -25.45 4.56 9.47
N GLY A 173 -26.18 4.85 10.56
CA GLY A 173 -26.29 3.99 11.72
C GLY A 173 -27.46 3.03 11.59
#